data_AF-A0A2X0U232-F1
#
_entry.id   AF-A0A2X0U232-F1
#
_cell.length_a   1.000
_cell.length_b   1.000
_cell.length_c   1.000
_cell.angle_alpha   90.00
_cell.angle_beta   90.00
_cell.angle_gamma   90.00
#
_symmetry.space_group_name_H-M   'P 1'
#
loop_
_entity.id
_entity.type
_entity.pdbx_description
1 polymer ?
#
loop_
_entity_poly.entity_id
_entity_poly.type
_entity_poly.pdbx_seq_one_letter_code
_entity_poly.pdbx_strand_id
1 'polypeptide(L)'
;MTISKAHALIVFAAAAALPLSACADPTSPSSSTSEAASSTATASTTSYDVAAIPTVDEIAALLPNEVKTRGTLRNGASADYAPAEFLGDDSQTAQGYDVDINKALAKVMGLNEGTTNHAEFPTIIPALGTKFDVGISSFTITSEREEQANLISYVQVGSAFGVAAGNPKNFDPSNPCGKTIGVQTGTAQEDYATELSDQCVADGKDKITIMPHELQTDIATKVIGGQYDATLADSTVIGYTASLSGGKIEQVGDVVESAPQGIAVNKNDKQLTQAVQKAMQYLMDNGYLKDILGAYGAESAALTTAELNPATND
;
A
#
# COMPACT_ATOMS: atom_id res chain seq x y z
N MET A 1 -41.07 7.43 41.06
CA MET A 1 -42.31 8.21 40.90
C MET A 1 -42.05 9.30 39.87
N THR A 2 -42.87 9.27 38.84
CA THR A 2 -42.92 10.11 37.62
C THR A 2 -43.45 11.52 37.88
N ILE A 3 -43.27 12.41 36.87
CA ILE A 3 -44.10 13.57 36.42
C ILE A 3 -43.13 14.70 36.00
N SER A 4 -43.26 15.45 34.89
CA SER A 4 -44.02 15.38 33.63
C SER A 4 -43.45 16.48 32.70
N LYS A 5 -43.64 16.30 31.39
CA LYS A 5 -43.28 17.22 30.28
C LYS A 5 -44.21 18.45 30.22
N ALA A 6 -43.74 19.53 29.60
CA ALA A 6 -44.58 20.48 28.86
C ALA A 6 -43.84 21.02 27.62
N HIS A 7 -44.48 20.87 26.46
CA HIS A 7 -44.09 21.41 25.16
C HIS A 7 -44.70 22.81 24.97
N ALA A 8 -44.05 23.66 24.17
CA ALA A 8 -44.72 24.76 23.49
C ALA A 8 -44.20 24.88 22.04
N LEU A 9 -45.06 24.47 21.10
CA LEU A 9 -45.01 24.73 19.67
C LEU A 9 -45.48 26.17 19.41
N ILE A 10 -44.78 26.90 18.54
CA ILE A 10 -45.35 28.05 17.83
C ILE A 10 -45.16 27.81 16.33
N VAL A 11 -46.28 27.59 15.66
CA VAL A 11 -46.45 27.62 14.20
C VAL A 11 -47.07 28.97 13.87
N PHE A 12 -46.54 29.69 12.89
CA PHE A 12 -47.33 30.66 12.12
C PHE A 12 -46.91 30.62 10.65
N ALA A 13 -47.89 30.34 9.80
CA ALA A 13 -47.83 30.32 8.36
C ALA A 13 -48.19 31.69 7.78
N ALA A 14 -47.68 32.03 6.59
CA ALA A 14 -48.48 32.62 5.50
C ALA A 14 -47.64 32.79 4.22
N ALA A 15 -48.28 32.45 3.11
CA ALA A 15 -47.79 32.46 1.73
C ALA A 15 -47.82 33.86 1.09
N ALA A 16 -47.09 34.05 -0.02
CA ALA A 16 -47.68 34.26 -1.36
C ALA A 16 -46.68 34.78 -2.43
N ALA A 17 -46.91 34.27 -3.65
CA ALA A 17 -46.78 34.91 -4.97
C ALA A 17 -45.41 35.05 -5.67
N LEU A 18 -45.26 34.23 -6.72
CA LEU A 18 -44.42 34.44 -7.91
C LEU A 18 -45.01 35.53 -8.82
N PRO A 19 -44.16 36.18 -9.63
CA PRO A 19 -44.47 36.27 -11.06
C PRO A 19 -43.29 35.85 -11.94
N LEU A 20 -43.60 35.03 -12.96
CA LEU A 20 -42.75 34.87 -14.14
C LEU A 20 -42.83 36.13 -15.01
N SER A 21 -41.70 36.59 -15.51
CA SER A 21 -41.64 37.31 -16.79
C SER A 21 -40.37 36.91 -17.53
N ALA A 22 -40.55 36.55 -18.80
CA ALA A 22 -39.53 36.22 -19.77
C ALA A 22 -39.19 37.47 -20.59
N CYS A 23 -37.93 37.58 -21.06
CA CYS A 23 -37.55 37.71 -22.48
C CYS A 23 -36.20 38.42 -22.70
N ALA A 24 -35.34 37.71 -23.45
CA ALA A 24 -34.55 38.15 -24.61
C ALA A 24 -33.22 38.95 -24.45
N ASP A 25 -32.16 38.32 -24.99
CA ASP A 25 -30.93 38.88 -25.61
C ASP A 25 -31.22 39.89 -26.75
N PRO A 26 -30.35 40.89 -27.07
CA PRO A 26 -29.06 40.61 -27.75
C PRO A 26 -27.86 41.60 -27.57
N THR A 27 -26.64 41.08 -27.81
CA THR A 27 -25.42 41.73 -28.38
C THR A 27 -24.52 42.66 -27.51
N SER A 28 -23.47 42.04 -26.92
CA SER A 28 -21.99 42.32 -26.85
C SER A 28 -21.41 43.77 -26.71
N PRO A 29 -20.13 43.99 -26.26
CA PRO A 29 -19.06 43.06 -25.81
C PRO A 29 -18.29 43.46 -24.50
N SER A 30 -17.43 42.53 -24.05
CA SER A 30 -16.12 42.72 -23.38
C SER A 30 -15.93 42.31 -21.91
N SER A 31 -14.77 41.67 -21.70
CA SER A 31 -13.94 41.49 -20.49
C SER A 31 -14.21 40.34 -19.51
N SER A 32 -13.37 39.30 -19.69
CA SER A 32 -12.47 38.66 -18.70
C SER A 32 -12.99 37.77 -17.55
N THR A 33 -12.22 36.68 -17.41
CA THR A 33 -11.86 35.88 -16.21
C THR A 33 -12.82 34.81 -15.69
N SER A 34 -12.62 33.60 -16.22
CA SER A 34 -12.26 32.35 -15.53
C SER A 34 -12.73 32.14 -14.09
N GLU A 35 -13.67 31.20 -13.91
CA GLU A 35 -13.67 30.30 -12.76
C GLU A 35 -13.76 28.85 -13.30
N ALA A 36 -12.59 28.20 -13.33
CA ALA A 36 -12.51 26.76 -13.44
C ALA A 36 -13.03 26.17 -12.12
N ALA A 37 -14.10 25.40 -12.19
CA ALA A 37 -14.53 24.57 -11.08
C ALA A 37 -13.45 23.51 -10.84
N SER A 38 -12.62 23.71 -9.82
CA SER A 38 -11.76 22.67 -9.26
C SER A 38 -12.66 21.59 -8.66
N SER A 39 -12.92 20.54 -9.44
CA SER A 39 -13.34 19.27 -8.89
C SER A 39 -12.13 18.64 -8.21
N THR A 40 -12.06 18.76 -6.89
CA THR A 40 -11.20 17.91 -6.08
C THR A 40 -11.73 16.49 -6.20
N ALA A 41 -11.26 15.75 -7.21
CA ALA A 41 -11.53 14.33 -7.33
C ALA A 41 -10.76 13.63 -6.21
N THR A 42 -11.46 13.28 -5.13
CA THR A 42 -10.97 12.25 -4.21
C THR A 42 -10.85 10.98 -5.03
N ALA A 43 -9.62 10.55 -5.32
CA ALA A 43 -9.38 9.31 -6.04
C ALA A 43 -9.81 8.14 -5.13
N SER A 44 -11.06 7.70 -5.24
CA SER A 44 -11.49 6.43 -4.66
C SER A 44 -10.78 5.32 -5.43
N THR A 45 -9.74 4.73 -4.84
CA THR A 45 -9.15 3.49 -5.34
C THR A 45 -10.24 2.43 -5.36
N THR A 46 -10.63 2.01 -6.56
CA THR A 46 -11.64 0.97 -6.71
C THR A 46 -10.91 -0.37 -6.68
N SER A 47 -11.16 -1.18 -5.65
CA SER A 47 -10.59 -2.53 -5.52
C SER A 47 -10.88 -3.38 -6.75
N TYR A 48 -9.96 -4.28 -7.10
CA TYR A 48 -10.17 -5.20 -8.21
C TYR A 48 -11.18 -6.29 -7.84
N ASP A 49 -12.16 -6.55 -8.72
CA ASP A 49 -13.14 -7.61 -8.52
C ASP A 49 -12.56 -8.98 -8.94
N VAL A 50 -12.18 -9.78 -7.94
CA VAL A 50 -11.62 -11.13 -8.14
C VAL A 50 -12.68 -12.20 -8.45
N ALA A 51 -13.98 -11.87 -8.51
CA ALA A 51 -15.04 -12.87 -8.65
C ALA A 51 -14.95 -13.70 -9.94
N ALA A 52 -14.37 -13.13 -11.01
CA ALA A 52 -14.20 -13.81 -12.29
C ALA A 52 -13.00 -14.78 -12.33
N ILE A 53 -12.14 -14.79 -11.31
CA ILE A 53 -10.98 -15.68 -11.25
C ILE A 53 -11.44 -17.10 -10.89
N PRO A 54 -11.19 -18.11 -11.74
CA PRO A 54 -11.68 -19.46 -11.51
C PRO A 54 -10.82 -20.22 -10.49
N THR A 55 -11.42 -21.22 -9.86
CA THR A 55 -10.67 -22.27 -9.17
C THR A 55 -9.90 -23.11 -10.18
N VAL A 56 -8.66 -23.47 -9.84
CA VAL A 56 -7.83 -24.38 -10.60
C VAL A 56 -7.67 -25.67 -9.79
N ASP A 57 -8.41 -26.71 -10.16
CA ASP A 57 -8.54 -27.96 -9.37
C ASP A 57 -7.20 -28.62 -9.03
N GLU A 58 -6.24 -28.58 -9.96
CA GLU A 58 -4.90 -29.12 -9.75
C GLU A 58 -4.08 -28.35 -8.70
N ILE A 59 -4.29 -27.03 -8.59
CA ILE A 59 -3.66 -26.19 -7.57
C ILE A 59 -4.40 -26.36 -6.24
N ALA A 60 -5.73 -26.39 -6.26
CA ALA A 60 -6.56 -26.63 -5.08
C ALA A 60 -6.26 -28.00 -4.43
N ALA A 61 -5.89 -29.01 -5.22
CA ALA A 61 -5.47 -30.32 -4.74
C ALA A 61 -4.14 -30.30 -3.96
N LEU A 62 -3.32 -29.26 -4.14
CA LEU A 62 -2.05 -29.10 -3.42
C LEU A 62 -2.23 -28.54 -2.02
N LEU A 63 -3.36 -27.95 -1.66
CA LEU A 63 -3.52 -27.31 -0.36
C LEU A 63 -3.33 -28.29 0.81
N PRO A 64 -2.66 -27.87 1.90
CA PRO A 64 -2.68 -28.61 3.16
C PRO A 64 -4.11 -28.82 3.66
N ASN A 65 -4.37 -29.99 4.25
CA ASN A 65 -5.71 -30.37 4.71
C ASN A 65 -6.32 -29.36 5.68
N GLU A 66 -5.50 -28.75 6.55
CA GLU A 66 -5.97 -27.75 7.51
C GLU A 66 -6.52 -26.50 6.80
N VAL A 67 -5.74 -25.92 5.88
CA VAL A 67 -6.12 -24.74 5.10
C VAL A 67 -7.36 -25.04 4.25
N LYS A 68 -7.39 -26.20 3.59
CA LYS A 68 -8.52 -26.65 2.78
C LYS A 68 -9.81 -26.81 3.61
N THR A 69 -9.71 -27.41 4.79
CA THR A 69 -10.87 -27.64 5.68
C THR A 69 -11.40 -26.32 6.24
N ARG A 70 -10.50 -25.40 6.60
CA ARG A 70 -10.87 -24.05 7.05
C ARG A 70 -11.50 -23.23 5.92
N GLY A 71 -11.07 -23.44 4.67
CA GLY A 71 -11.60 -22.74 3.50
C GLY A 71 -11.19 -21.27 3.41
N THR A 72 -10.20 -20.85 4.19
CA THR A 72 -9.73 -19.45 4.27
C THR A 72 -8.21 -19.38 4.24
N LEU A 73 -7.67 -18.52 3.38
CA LEU A 73 -6.25 -18.13 3.35
C LEU A 73 -6.04 -16.91 4.25
N ARG A 74 -5.34 -17.08 5.36
CA ARG A 74 -5.09 -15.99 6.32
C ARG A 74 -3.80 -15.25 5.96
N ASN A 75 -3.91 -13.98 5.58
CA ASN A 75 -2.79 -13.09 5.33
C ASN A 75 -2.53 -12.15 6.52
N GLY A 76 -1.26 -12.02 6.89
CA GLY A 76 -0.78 -10.94 7.77
C GLY A 76 -0.09 -9.86 6.95
N ALA A 77 -0.46 -8.59 7.18
CA ALA A 77 0.10 -7.47 6.43
C ALA A 77 0.17 -6.19 7.29
N SER A 78 1.14 -5.32 7.03
CA SER A 78 1.24 -3.99 7.64
C SER A 78 0.29 -3.03 6.93
N ALA A 79 -1.01 -3.10 7.26
CA ALA A 79 -2.10 -2.39 6.58
C ALA A 79 -2.11 -0.85 6.77
N ASP A 80 -0.97 -0.20 6.56
CA ASP A 80 -0.72 1.24 6.55
C ASP A 80 0.16 1.66 5.35
N TYR A 81 0.43 0.73 4.42
CA TYR A 81 1.40 0.82 3.33
C TYR A 81 0.71 0.97 1.96
N ALA A 82 -0.03 2.06 1.76
CA ALA A 82 -0.80 2.26 0.53
C ALA A 82 0.10 2.58 -0.69
N PRO A 83 -0.17 2.04 -1.89
CA PRO A 83 -1.41 1.35 -2.29
C PRO A 83 -1.35 -0.18 -2.19
N ALA A 84 -0.30 -0.72 -1.58
CA ALA A 84 -0.07 -2.16 -1.47
C ALA A 84 -1.04 -2.83 -0.49
N GLU A 85 -1.04 -2.37 0.75
CA GLU A 85 -1.96 -2.80 1.78
C GLU A 85 -2.28 -1.63 2.71
N PHE A 86 -3.56 -1.33 2.92
CA PHE A 86 -3.96 -0.26 3.81
C PHE A 86 -5.37 -0.47 4.32
N LEU A 87 -5.68 0.08 5.49
CA LEU A 87 -7.06 0.14 5.97
C LEU A 87 -7.82 1.23 5.21
N GLY A 88 -9.02 0.90 4.73
CA GLY A 88 -9.92 1.87 4.11
C GLY A 88 -10.48 2.89 5.11
N ASP A 89 -11.39 3.74 4.64
CA ASP A 89 -11.97 4.84 5.44
C ASP A 89 -12.64 4.37 6.73
N ASP A 90 -13.14 3.13 6.78
CA ASP A 90 -13.73 2.55 7.98
C ASP A 90 -12.68 2.16 9.05
N SER A 91 -11.39 2.28 8.73
CA SER A 91 -10.25 1.88 9.56
C SER A 91 -10.31 0.42 10.01
N GLN A 92 -10.98 -0.45 9.26
CA GLN A 92 -11.21 -1.87 9.60
C GLN A 92 -10.97 -2.78 8.40
N THR A 93 -11.42 -2.38 7.22
CA THR A 93 -11.35 -3.20 6.00
C THR A 93 -10.03 -2.96 5.29
N ALA A 94 -9.18 -3.99 5.22
CA ALA A 94 -7.96 -3.95 4.43
C ALA A 94 -8.29 -3.86 2.92
N GLN A 95 -7.54 -3.03 2.21
CA GLN A 95 -7.59 -2.76 0.77
C GLN A 95 -6.17 -2.66 0.20
N GLY A 96 -6.04 -2.63 -1.12
CA GLY A 96 -4.75 -2.55 -1.81
C GLY A 96 -4.44 -3.77 -2.67
N TYR A 97 -3.42 -3.67 -3.50
CA TYR A 97 -3.08 -4.74 -4.44
C TYR A 97 -2.67 -6.04 -3.73
N ASP A 98 -2.00 -5.98 -2.59
CA ASP A 98 -1.60 -7.18 -1.81
C ASP A 98 -2.83 -7.89 -1.23
N VAL A 99 -3.84 -7.11 -0.84
CA VAL A 99 -5.12 -7.64 -0.35
C VAL A 99 -5.89 -8.32 -1.48
N ASP A 100 -5.92 -7.73 -2.67
CA ASP A 100 -6.63 -8.30 -3.81
C ASP A 100 -5.88 -9.51 -4.40
N ILE A 101 -4.54 -9.51 -4.37
CA ILE A 101 -3.71 -10.69 -4.68
C ILE A 101 -4.05 -11.83 -3.70
N ASN A 102 -4.15 -11.58 -2.39
CA ASN A 102 -4.53 -12.62 -1.42
C ASN A 102 -5.90 -13.25 -1.74
N LYS A 103 -6.89 -12.42 -2.06
CA LYS A 103 -8.23 -12.90 -2.46
C LYS A 103 -8.17 -13.69 -3.76
N ALA A 104 -7.37 -13.25 -4.74
CA ALA A 104 -7.18 -13.93 -6.01
C ALA A 104 -6.50 -15.30 -5.84
N LEU A 105 -5.47 -15.38 -5.00
CA LEU A 105 -4.81 -16.64 -4.65
C LEU A 105 -5.79 -17.62 -4.01
N ALA A 106 -6.62 -17.14 -3.07
CA ALA A 106 -7.67 -17.94 -2.45
C ALA A 106 -8.64 -18.52 -3.49
N LYS A 107 -9.06 -17.72 -4.49
CA LYS A 107 -9.91 -18.18 -5.59
C LYS A 107 -9.25 -19.29 -6.41
N VAL A 108 -8.03 -19.07 -6.88
CA VAL A 108 -7.29 -20.06 -7.68
C VAL A 108 -7.11 -21.37 -6.91
N MET A 109 -6.84 -21.31 -5.61
CA MET A 109 -6.67 -22.47 -4.75
C MET A 109 -8.00 -23.10 -4.29
N GLY A 110 -9.16 -22.59 -4.73
CA GLY A 110 -10.47 -23.15 -4.40
C GLY A 110 -10.92 -22.92 -2.96
N LEU A 111 -10.38 -21.89 -2.29
CA LEU A 111 -10.81 -21.44 -0.97
C LEU A 111 -12.00 -20.49 -1.10
N ASN A 112 -12.78 -20.38 -0.03
CA ASN A 112 -13.94 -19.48 0.00
C ASN A 112 -13.53 -18.02 0.12
N GLU A 113 -12.43 -17.76 0.84
CA GLU A 113 -12.02 -16.42 1.23
C GLU A 113 -10.49 -16.30 1.38
N GLY A 114 -9.96 -15.11 1.06
CA GLY A 114 -8.65 -14.64 1.49
C GLY A 114 -8.83 -13.45 2.43
N THR A 115 -8.48 -13.62 3.70
CA THR A 115 -8.61 -12.55 4.71
C THR A 115 -7.25 -11.88 4.92
N THR A 116 -7.22 -10.56 5.06
CA THR A 116 -6.01 -9.83 5.46
C THR A 116 -6.23 -9.16 6.80
N ASN A 117 -5.30 -9.35 7.74
CA ASN A 117 -5.32 -8.71 9.04
C ASN A 117 -4.04 -7.92 9.28
N HIS A 118 -4.20 -6.73 9.88
CA HIS A 118 -3.07 -5.90 10.27
C HIS A 118 -2.17 -6.58 11.30
N ALA A 119 -0.86 -6.42 11.14
CA ALA A 119 0.17 -6.74 12.13
C ALA A 119 1.40 -5.85 11.90
N GLU A 120 2.15 -5.58 12.97
CA GLU A 120 3.45 -4.90 12.88
C GLU A 120 4.37 -5.65 11.92
N PHE A 121 4.96 -4.95 10.96
CA PHE A 121 5.74 -5.54 9.86
C PHE A 121 6.76 -6.60 10.31
N PRO A 122 7.61 -6.37 11.33
CA PRO A 122 8.61 -7.36 11.78
C PRO A 122 8.00 -8.64 12.38
N THR A 123 6.71 -8.62 12.76
CA THR A 123 6.05 -9.75 13.44
C THR A 123 5.36 -10.72 12.48
N ILE A 124 5.19 -10.33 11.22
CA ILE A 124 4.41 -11.11 10.24
C ILE A 124 5.11 -12.43 9.91
N ILE A 125 6.38 -12.38 9.49
CA ILE A 125 7.17 -13.58 9.13
C ILE A 125 7.26 -14.56 10.32
N PRO A 126 7.61 -14.12 11.56
CA PRO A 126 7.59 -14.98 12.74
C PRO A 126 6.23 -15.63 13.05
N ALA A 127 5.12 -15.04 12.63
CA ALA A 127 3.77 -15.52 12.90
C ALA A 127 3.22 -16.50 11.84
N LEU A 128 3.99 -16.78 10.78
CA LEU A 128 3.61 -17.72 9.71
C LEU A 128 3.50 -19.15 10.21
N GLY A 129 2.47 -19.86 9.76
CA GLY A 129 2.13 -21.24 10.18
C GLY A 129 1.39 -21.32 11.51
N THR A 130 1.13 -20.20 12.19
CA THR A 130 0.32 -20.15 13.40
C THR A 130 -0.86 -19.18 13.24
N LYS A 131 -0.58 -17.87 13.27
CA LYS A 131 -1.58 -16.81 13.11
C LYS A 131 -1.95 -16.60 11.64
N PHE A 132 -0.94 -16.62 10.77
CA PHE A 132 -1.08 -16.38 9.34
C PHE A 132 -0.62 -17.60 8.53
N ASP A 133 -1.24 -17.79 7.38
CA ASP A 133 -0.85 -18.80 6.40
C ASP A 133 0.18 -18.21 5.42
N VAL A 134 -0.01 -16.93 5.05
CA VAL A 134 0.87 -16.15 4.18
C VAL A 134 1.13 -14.76 4.76
N GLY A 135 2.22 -14.14 4.34
CA GLY A 135 2.51 -12.72 4.55
C GLY A 135 2.68 -12.02 3.20
N ILE A 136 1.75 -11.14 2.87
CA ILE A 136 1.73 -10.35 1.63
C ILE A 136 1.64 -8.90 2.11
N SER A 137 2.80 -8.25 2.14
CA SER A 137 3.02 -6.93 2.75
C SER A 137 4.23 -6.24 2.11
N SER A 138 4.34 -6.26 0.78
CA SER A 138 5.48 -5.66 0.06
C SER A 138 6.88 -6.13 0.55
N PHE A 139 7.01 -7.39 0.99
CA PHE A 139 8.29 -7.90 1.49
C PHE A 139 9.35 -7.96 0.39
N THR A 140 10.30 -7.03 0.38
CA THR A 140 11.55 -7.20 -0.37
C THR A 140 12.18 -8.56 -0.07
N ILE A 141 12.53 -9.30 -1.10
CA ILE A 141 13.21 -10.58 -0.96
C ILE A 141 14.67 -10.30 -0.62
N THR A 142 15.08 -10.76 0.56
CA THR A 142 16.44 -10.63 1.11
C THR A 142 16.91 -12.00 1.58
N SER A 143 18.22 -12.22 1.59
CA SER A 143 18.84 -13.46 2.06
C SER A 143 18.36 -13.80 3.48
N GLU A 144 18.32 -12.79 4.36
CA GLU A 144 17.87 -12.96 5.75
C GLU A 144 16.42 -13.44 5.85
N ARG A 145 15.51 -12.89 5.04
CA ARG A 145 14.10 -13.30 5.06
C ARG A 145 13.92 -14.68 4.45
N GLU A 146 14.72 -15.04 3.46
CA GLU A 146 14.74 -16.40 2.91
C GLU A 146 15.24 -17.43 3.93
N GLU A 147 16.09 -17.07 4.89
CA GLU A 147 16.44 -17.99 5.98
C GLU A 147 15.24 -18.32 6.87
N GLN A 148 14.29 -17.38 7.00
CA GLN A 148 13.15 -17.48 7.90
C GLN A 148 11.86 -17.99 7.23
N ALA A 149 11.70 -17.76 5.94
CA ALA A 149 10.50 -18.09 5.17
C ALA A 149 10.81 -18.55 3.74
N ASN A 150 9.80 -19.10 3.07
CA ASN A 150 9.82 -19.22 1.62
C ASN A 150 9.21 -17.95 1.04
N LEU A 151 9.87 -17.34 0.06
CA LEU A 151 9.44 -16.09 -0.58
C LEU A 151 9.15 -16.35 -2.06
N ILE A 152 7.93 -16.03 -2.49
CA ILE A 152 7.48 -16.23 -3.88
C ILE A 152 7.34 -14.86 -4.53
N SER A 153 8.21 -14.55 -5.48
CA SER A 153 8.24 -13.24 -6.13
C SER A 153 6.95 -12.91 -6.89
N TYR A 154 6.52 -11.64 -6.83
CA TYR A 154 5.32 -11.18 -7.56
C TYR A 154 5.42 -9.79 -8.17
N VAL A 155 6.19 -8.87 -7.57
CA VAL A 155 6.47 -7.54 -8.14
C VAL A 155 7.95 -7.19 -8.04
N GLN A 156 8.40 -6.28 -8.89
CA GLN A 156 9.73 -5.65 -8.83
C GLN A 156 9.54 -4.18 -8.47
N VAL A 157 10.02 -3.77 -7.30
CA VAL A 157 9.83 -2.42 -6.77
C VAL A 157 11.16 -1.91 -6.23
N GLY A 158 11.45 -0.63 -6.43
CA GLY A 158 12.58 0.05 -5.80
C GLY A 158 12.13 1.09 -4.81
N SER A 159 13.07 1.62 -4.04
CA SER A 159 12.86 2.63 -3.01
C SER A 159 13.03 4.04 -3.54
N ALA A 160 12.32 5.00 -2.97
CA ALA A 160 12.44 6.42 -3.31
C ALA A 160 12.42 7.30 -2.04
N PHE A 161 13.07 8.46 -2.14
CA PHE A 161 12.98 9.47 -1.09
C PHE A 161 11.74 10.35 -1.29
N GLY A 162 10.97 10.54 -0.23
CA GLY A 162 9.88 11.50 -0.15
C GLY A 162 10.25 12.67 0.76
N VAL A 163 9.99 13.90 0.32
CA VAL A 163 10.21 15.13 1.10
C VAL A 163 8.95 15.97 1.17
N ALA A 164 8.91 16.95 2.07
CA ALA A 164 7.83 17.93 2.09
C ALA A 164 7.84 18.75 0.79
N ALA A 165 6.65 19.11 0.30
CA ALA A 165 6.46 19.84 -0.95
C ALA A 165 7.38 21.07 -1.09
N GLY A 166 8.03 21.19 -2.26
CA GLY A 166 9.00 22.23 -2.56
C GLY A 166 10.35 22.05 -1.88
N ASN A 167 10.62 20.88 -1.30
CA ASN A 167 11.87 20.50 -0.64
C ASN A 167 12.49 21.62 0.24
N PRO A 168 11.78 22.15 1.26
CA PRO A 168 12.18 23.37 1.97
C PRO A 168 13.49 23.24 2.75
N LYS A 169 13.94 22.01 3.01
CA LYS A 169 15.21 21.72 3.69
C LYS A 169 16.37 21.41 2.75
N ASN A 170 16.16 21.56 1.43
CA ASN A 170 17.13 21.26 0.38
C ASN A 170 17.76 19.87 0.58
N PHE A 171 16.92 18.86 0.82
CA PHE A 171 17.37 17.48 0.89
C PHE A 171 17.90 17.05 -0.48
N ASP A 172 19.10 16.47 -0.49
CA ASP A 172 19.75 15.95 -1.69
C ASP A 172 19.87 14.43 -1.54
N PRO A 173 19.08 13.65 -2.29
CA PRO A 173 19.14 12.19 -2.27
C PRO A 173 20.53 11.62 -2.57
N SER A 174 21.37 12.34 -3.32
CA SER A 174 22.74 11.91 -3.63
C SER A 174 23.74 12.18 -2.51
N ASN A 175 23.36 12.98 -1.50
CA ASN A 175 24.18 13.31 -0.34
C ASN A 175 23.31 13.45 0.93
N PRO A 176 22.73 12.35 1.44
CA PRO A 176 21.82 12.37 2.58
C PRO A 176 22.52 12.52 3.94
N CYS A 177 23.85 12.59 3.97
CA CYS A 177 24.64 12.69 5.21
C CYS A 177 24.21 13.88 6.09
N GLY A 178 24.14 13.66 7.41
CA GLY A 178 23.70 14.64 8.39
C GLY A 178 22.20 14.96 8.39
N LYS A 179 21.39 14.30 7.55
CA LYS A 179 19.94 14.49 7.50
C LYS A 179 19.20 13.55 8.44
N THR A 180 17.95 13.90 8.75
CA THR A 180 17.03 13.06 9.51
C THR A 180 16.06 12.36 8.56
N ILE A 181 16.11 11.03 8.53
CA ILE A 181 15.32 10.22 7.58
C ILE A 181 14.41 9.28 8.36
N GLY A 182 13.11 9.34 8.08
CA GLY A 182 12.14 8.41 8.63
C GLY A 182 11.98 7.17 7.76
N VAL A 183 12.00 6.00 8.40
CA VAL A 183 11.85 4.68 7.76
C VAL A 183 10.93 3.80 8.59
N GLN A 184 10.25 2.84 7.97
CA GLN A 184 9.46 1.85 8.71
C GLN A 184 10.38 0.78 9.30
N THR A 185 10.10 0.37 10.54
CA THR A 185 10.90 -0.60 11.30
C THR A 185 10.92 -1.97 10.62
N GLY A 186 12.11 -2.55 10.50
CA GLY A 186 12.36 -3.90 9.96
C GLY A 186 12.32 -4.00 8.43
N THR A 187 12.25 -2.86 7.74
CA THR A 187 12.22 -2.80 6.28
C THR A 187 13.62 -2.77 5.68
N ALA A 188 13.76 -3.21 4.42
CA ALA A 188 15.02 -3.11 3.69
C ALA A 188 15.49 -1.64 3.55
N GLN A 189 14.55 -0.69 3.60
CA GLN A 189 14.85 0.75 3.61
C GLN A 189 15.49 1.23 4.91
N GLU A 190 15.19 0.60 6.05
CA GLU A 190 15.90 0.87 7.30
C GLU A 190 17.35 0.38 7.23
N ASP A 191 17.56 -0.81 6.68
CA ASP A 191 18.90 -1.38 6.47
C ASP A 191 19.71 -0.51 5.51
N TYR A 192 19.15 -0.16 4.36
CA TYR A 192 19.80 0.71 3.38
C TYR A 192 20.10 2.11 3.94
N ALA A 193 19.17 2.70 4.71
CA ALA A 193 19.43 3.98 5.37
C ALA A 193 20.59 3.86 6.39
N THR A 194 20.72 2.71 7.05
CA THR A 194 21.83 2.40 7.97
C THR A 194 23.15 2.28 7.22
N GLU A 195 23.18 1.56 6.11
CA GLU A 195 24.36 1.43 5.24
C GLU A 195 24.83 2.79 4.70
N LEU A 196 23.90 3.62 4.19
CA LEU A 196 24.20 4.98 3.76
C LEU A 196 24.78 5.83 4.90
N SER A 197 24.25 5.67 6.11
CA SER A 197 24.71 6.38 7.31
C SER A 197 26.13 5.99 7.70
N ASP A 198 26.45 4.70 7.65
CA ASP A 198 27.78 4.18 7.93
C ASP A 198 28.79 4.61 6.86
N GLN A 199 28.39 4.63 5.58
CA GLN A 199 29.19 5.18 4.49
C GLN A 199 29.47 6.67 4.68
N CYS A 200 28.49 7.47 5.12
CA CYS A 200 28.70 8.88 5.46
C CYS A 200 29.80 9.06 6.52
N VAL A 201 29.80 8.22 7.57
CA VAL A 201 30.83 8.25 8.62
C VAL A 201 32.19 7.82 8.08
N ALA A 202 32.24 6.77 7.26
CA ALA A 202 33.47 6.30 6.62
C ALA A 202 34.11 7.39 5.73
N ASP A 203 33.29 8.21 5.07
CA ASP A 203 33.71 9.35 4.25
C ASP A 203 34.02 10.63 5.06
N GLY A 204 33.95 10.57 6.39
CA GLY A 204 34.23 11.70 7.28
C GLY A 204 33.13 12.77 7.30
N LYS A 205 31.90 12.42 6.93
CA LYS A 205 30.70 13.29 6.98
C LYS A 205 29.85 12.97 8.21
N ASP A 206 28.84 13.82 8.45
CA ASP A 206 27.89 13.63 9.54
C ASP A 206 27.01 12.39 9.31
N LYS A 207 26.74 11.66 10.40
CA LYS A 207 25.86 10.49 10.40
C LYS A 207 24.42 10.87 10.03
N ILE A 208 23.73 10.01 9.29
CA ILE A 208 22.28 10.13 9.07
C ILE A 208 21.55 9.79 10.38
N THR A 209 20.63 10.66 10.80
CA THR A 209 19.74 10.39 11.92
C THR A 209 18.54 9.59 11.42
N ILE A 210 18.57 8.27 11.62
CA ILE A 210 17.52 7.35 11.18
C ILE A 210 16.43 7.31 12.26
N MET A 211 15.18 7.51 11.85
CA MET A 211 14.02 7.56 12.73
C MET A 211 13.06 6.43 12.37
N PRO A 212 13.18 5.25 12.97
CA PRO A 212 12.28 4.12 12.72
C PRO A 212 10.90 4.39 13.34
N HIS A 213 9.84 3.99 12.62
CA HIS A 213 8.46 3.98 13.12
C HIS A 213 7.77 2.65 12.78
N GLU A 214 6.75 2.30 13.54
CA GLU A 214 5.88 1.16 13.24
C GLU A 214 5.06 1.42 11.97
N LEU A 215 4.49 2.63 11.84
CA LEU A 215 3.61 3.01 10.75
C LEU A 215 4.26 3.99 9.77
N GLN A 216 4.19 3.70 8.48
CA GLN A 216 4.65 4.57 7.40
C GLN A 216 3.85 5.88 7.34
N THR A 217 2.55 5.85 7.67
CA THR A 217 1.69 7.03 7.71
C THR A 217 2.15 8.08 8.72
N ASP A 218 2.73 7.64 9.85
CA ASP A 218 3.25 8.53 10.88
C ASP A 218 4.48 9.28 10.40
N ILE A 219 5.32 8.61 9.61
CA ILE A 219 6.53 9.19 9.02
C ILE A 219 6.17 10.30 8.04
N ALA A 220 5.23 10.04 7.13
CA ALA A 220 4.78 11.05 6.15
C ALA A 220 4.30 12.33 6.84
N THR A 221 3.53 12.20 7.93
CA THR A 221 3.07 13.34 8.73
C THR A 221 4.23 14.15 9.34
N LYS A 222 5.29 13.47 9.79
CA LYS A 222 6.49 14.11 10.38
C LYS A 222 7.36 14.79 9.33
N VAL A 223 7.43 14.27 8.11
CA VAL A 223 8.08 14.93 6.97
C VAL A 223 7.29 16.19 6.59
N ILE A 224 5.96 16.09 6.42
CA ILE A 224 5.09 17.25 6.11
C ILE A 224 5.21 18.34 7.20
N GLY A 225 5.26 17.94 8.46
CA GLY A 225 5.44 18.84 9.61
C GLY A 225 6.85 19.40 9.77
N GLY A 226 7.80 19.00 8.93
CA GLY A 226 9.19 19.46 8.98
C GLY A 226 10.00 18.89 10.16
N GLN A 227 9.51 17.87 10.84
CA GLN A 227 10.27 17.17 11.89
C GLN A 227 11.40 16.34 11.27
N TYR A 228 11.16 15.69 10.13
CA TYR A 228 12.17 14.95 9.36
C TYR A 228 12.56 15.69 8.08
N ASP A 229 13.72 15.38 7.53
CA ASP A 229 14.17 15.93 6.24
C ASP A 229 13.57 15.16 5.07
N ALA A 230 13.49 13.84 5.19
CA ALA A 230 12.92 12.95 4.19
C ALA A 230 12.32 11.68 4.84
N THR A 231 11.60 10.92 4.05
CA THR A 231 11.29 9.51 4.28
C THR A 231 11.86 8.67 3.16
N LEU A 232 12.22 7.43 3.44
CA LEU A 232 12.59 6.44 2.44
C LEU A 232 11.62 5.26 2.55
N ALA A 233 10.97 4.91 1.45
CA ALA A 233 10.00 3.83 1.33
C ALA A 233 9.96 3.35 -0.13
N ASP A 234 9.15 2.32 -0.42
CA ASP A 234 8.89 1.90 -1.79
C ASP A 234 8.41 3.07 -2.65
N SER A 235 8.89 3.13 -3.90
CA SER A 235 8.55 4.17 -4.87
C SER A 235 7.05 4.24 -5.16
N THR A 236 6.36 3.10 -5.18
CA THR A 236 4.90 3.03 -5.30
C THR A 236 4.20 3.70 -4.13
N VAL A 237 4.71 3.52 -2.91
CA VAL A 237 4.17 4.12 -1.68
C VAL A 237 4.46 5.61 -1.60
N ILE A 238 5.67 6.06 -1.97
CA ILE A 238 5.98 7.49 -2.05
C ILE A 238 5.09 8.18 -3.09
N GLY A 239 4.95 7.62 -4.29
CA GLY A 239 4.11 8.17 -5.36
C GLY A 239 2.62 8.23 -4.97
N TYR A 240 2.13 7.20 -4.30
CA TYR A 240 0.76 7.17 -3.81
C TYR A 240 0.51 8.13 -2.64
N THR A 241 1.45 8.21 -1.69
CA THR A 241 1.42 9.18 -0.58
C THR A 241 1.44 10.63 -1.09
N ALA A 242 2.22 10.92 -2.13
CA ALA A 242 2.20 12.22 -2.80
C ALA A 242 0.80 12.56 -3.34
N SER A 243 0.14 11.58 -3.96
CA SER A 243 -1.23 11.73 -4.47
C SER A 243 -2.26 11.93 -3.35
N LEU A 244 -2.27 11.06 -2.33
CA LEU A 244 -3.21 11.13 -1.20
C LEU A 244 -3.06 12.42 -0.38
N SER A 245 -1.83 12.87 -0.18
CA SER A 245 -1.55 14.06 0.61
C SER A 245 -1.90 15.37 -0.11
N GLY A 246 -2.39 15.31 -1.35
CA GLY A 246 -2.63 16.47 -2.20
C GLY A 246 -1.34 17.18 -2.61
N GLY A 247 -0.26 16.41 -2.81
CA GLY A 247 1.06 16.92 -3.18
C GLY A 247 1.86 17.52 -2.02
N LYS A 248 1.53 17.23 -0.76
CA LYS A 248 2.30 17.70 0.40
C LYS A 248 3.60 16.90 0.62
N ILE A 249 3.64 15.69 0.09
CA ILE A 249 4.85 14.91 -0.11
C ILE A 249 5.18 14.92 -1.61
N GLU A 250 6.46 15.05 -1.93
CA GLU A 250 6.98 14.89 -3.30
C GLU A 250 8.15 13.90 -3.30
N GLN A 251 8.24 13.11 -4.36
CA GLN A 251 9.41 12.26 -4.58
C GLN A 251 10.59 13.11 -5.05
N VAL A 252 11.79 12.82 -4.55
CA VAL A 252 13.04 13.42 -5.01
C VAL A 252 14.08 12.35 -5.32
N GLY A 253 14.89 12.60 -6.35
CA GLY A 253 15.93 11.67 -6.80
C GLY A 253 15.38 10.49 -7.60
N ASP A 254 16.30 9.61 -7.97
CA ASP A 254 16.00 8.38 -8.70
C ASP A 254 15.48 7.30 -7.76
N VAL A 255 14.78 6.32 -8.33
CA VAL A 255 14.46 5.07 -7.63
C VAL A 255 15.72 4.23 -7.50
N VAL A 256 16.01 3.75 -6.29
CA VAL A 256 17.19 2.95 -5.93
C VAL A 256 16.77 1.59 -5.37
N GLU A 257 17.71 0.68 -5.14
CA GLU A 257 17.43 -0.61 -4.47
C GLU A 257 16.24 -1.38 -5.07
N SER A 258 16.17 -1.43 -6.40
CA SER A 258 15.11 -2.19 -7.06
C SER A 258 15.32 -3.68 -6.85
N ALA A 259 14.38 -4.31 -6.16
CA ALA A 259 14.42 -5.73 -5.82
C ALA A 259 13.04 -6.38 -6.00
N PRO A 260 12.98 -7.71 -6.19
CA PRO A 260 11.73 -8.42 -6.18
C PRO A 260 11.13 -8.41 -4.77
N GLN A 261 9.81 -8.32 -4.70
CA GLN A 261 9.04 -8.51 -3.48
C GLN A 261 8.33 -9.87 -3.52
N GLY A 262 8.20 -10.50 -2.36
CA GLY A 262 7.77 -11.88 -2.22
C GLY A 262 6.57 -12.07 -1.31
N ILE A 263 5.76 -13.08 -1.63
CA ILE A 263 4.76 -13.65 -0.74
C ILE A 263 5.48 -14.60 0.21
N ALA A 264 5.43 -14.29 1.51
CA ALA A 264 6.06 -15.09 2.55
C ALA A 264 5.17 -16.25 2.99
N VAL A 265 5.74 -17.45 3.03
CA VAL A 265 5.12 -18.68 3.52
C VAL A 265 6.05 -19.32 4.54
N ASN A 266 5.50 -19.98 5.57
CA ASN A 266 6.32 -20.66 6.57
C ASN A 266 7.36 -21.58 5.89
N LYS A 267 8.64 -21.47 6.27
CA LYS A 267 9.78 -22.18 5.64
C LYS A 267 9.56 -23.70 5.53
N ASN A 268 8.88 -24.27 6.52
CA ASN A 268 8.65 -25.70 6.63
C ASN A 268 7.39 -26.18 5.90
N ASP A 269 6.48 -25.29 5.51
CA ASP A 269 5.25 -25.65 4.79
C ASP A 269 5.48 -25.67 3.28
N LYS A 270 6.17 -26.72 2.82
CA LYS A 270 6.47 -26.93 1.39
C LYS A 270 5.19 -27.08 0.55
N GLN A 271 4.14 -27.63 1.14
CA GLN A 271 2.90 -27.92 0.44
C GLN A 271 2.13 -26.62 0.16
N LEU A 272 1.96 -25.76 1.16
CA LEU A 272 1.38 -24.43 0.95
C LEU A 272 2.25 -23.56 0.05
N THR A 273 3.57 -23.61 0.22
CA THR A 273 4.52 -22.87 -0.64
C THR A 273 4.31 -23.22 -2.11
N GLN A 274 4.22 -24.51 -2.44
CA GLN A 274 4.00 -24.96 -3.82
C GLN A 274 2.62 -24.53 -4.36
N ALA A 275 1.57 -24.59 -3.53
CA ALA A 275 0.23 -24.17 -3.91
C ALA A 275 0.18 -22.66 -4.21
N VAL A 276 0.74 -21.83 -3.32
CA VAL A 276 0.81 -20.37 -3.49
C VAL A 276 1.66 -20.01 -4.71
N GLN A 277 2.80 -20.66 -4.92
CA GLN A 277 3.66 -20.39 -6.07
C GLN A 277 2.93 -20.65 -7.39
N LYS A 278 2.26 -21.79 -7.51
CA LYS A 278 1.50 -22.14 -8.71
C LYS A 278 0.29 -21.23 -8.90
N ALA A 279 -0.38 -20.84 -7.82
CA ALA A 279 -1.48 -19.90 -7.89
C ALA A 279 -1.00 -18.53 -8.38
N MET A 280 0.12 -18.04 -7.87
CA MET A 280 0.70 -16.77 -8.30
C MET A 280 1.13 -16.84 -9.78
N GLN A 281 1.79 -17.93 -10.20
CA GLN A 281 2.13 -18.11 -11.62
C GLN A 281 0.88 -18.12 -12.50
N TYR A 282 -0.20 -18.78 -12.08
CA TYR A 282 -1.46 -18.77 -12.82
C TYR A 282 -2.03 -17.36 -12.98
N LEU A 283 -2.01 -16.54 -11.93
CA LEU A 283 -2.46 -15.15 -12.00
C LEU A 283 -1.58 -14.31 -12.95
N MET A 284 -0.27 -14.56 -13.01
CA MET A 284 0.64 -13.91 -13.95
C MET A 284 0.34 -14.33 -15.40
N ASP A 285 0.26 -15.63 -15.66
CA ASP A 285 0.09 -16.20 -17.00
C ASP A 285 -1.24 -15.77 -17.66
N ASN A 286 -2.26 -15.52 -16.84
CA ASN A 286 -3.60 -15.14 -17.29
C ASN A 286 -3.86 -13.63 -17.21
N GLY A 287 -2.85 -12.81 -16.90
CA GLY A 287 -2.95 -11.35 -16.86
C GLY A 287 -3.59 -10.77 -15.59
N TYR A 288 -4.17 -11.61 -14.72
CA TYR A 288 -4.84 -11.17 -13.50
C TYR A 288 -3.95 -10.36 -12.56
N LEU A 289 -2.68 -10.72 -12.39
CA LEU A 289 -1.76 -9.92 -11.56
C LEU A 289 -1.65 -8.49 -12.09
N LYS A 290 -1.48 -8.35 -13.41
CA LYS A 290 -1.35 -7.05 -14.05
C LYS A 290 -2.63 -6.23 -13.93
N ASP A 291 -3.80 -6.87 -14.08
CA ASP A 291 -5.09 -6.21 -13.93
C ASP A 291 -5.34 -5.75 -12.48
N ILE A 292 -4.98 -6.59 -11.49
CA ILE A 292 -5.04 -6.21 -10.07
C ILE A 292 -4.15 -4.99 -9.82
N LEU A 293 -2.87 -5.05 -10.22
CA LEU A 293 -1.94 -3.93 -10.03
C LEU A 293 -2.38 -2.66 -10.78
N GLY A 294 -2.97 -2.81 -11.96
CA GLY A 294 -3.48 -1.70 -12.77
C GLY A 294 -4.62 -0.93 -12.10
N ALA A 295 -5.45 -1.60 -11.28
CA ALA A 295 -6.47 -0.92 -10.47
C ALA A 295 -5.87 0.08 -9.46
N TYR A 296 -4.58 -0.09 -9.14
CA TYR A 296 -3.81 0.74 -8.20
C TYR A 296 -2.68 1.54 -8.88
N GLY A 297 -2.59 1.51 -10.22
CA GLY A 297 -1.54 2.20 -10.98
C GLY A 297 -0.14 1.62 -10.83
N ALA A 298 -0.03 0.34 -10.45
CA ALA A 298 1.22 -0.37 -10.21
C ALA A 298 1.52 -1.44 -11.28
N GLU A 299 0.83 -1.43 -12.43
CA GLU A 299 0.91 -2.50 -13.43
C GLU A 299 2.32 -2.71 -14.01
N SER A 300 3.17 -1.69 -13.98
CA SER A 300 4.56 -1.78 -14.44
C SER A 300 5.47 -2.56 -13.49
N ALA A 301 5.05 -2.76 -12.23
CA ALA A 301 5.80 -3.53 -11.24
C ALA A 301 5.60 -5.04 -11.40
N ALA A 302 4.62 -5.49 -12.19
CA ALA A 302 4.27 -6.90 -12.32
C ALA A 302 5.46 -7.74 -12.85
N LEU A 303 5.84 -8.76 -12.08
CA LEU A 303 6.73 -9.81 -12.59
C LEU A 303 5.95 -10.80 -13.47
N THR A 304 6.68 -11.52 -14.32
CA THR A 304 6.12 -12.55 -15.22
C THR A 304 6.34 -13.97 -14.73
N THR A 305 7.13 -14.15 -13.68
CA THR A 305 7.47 -15.47 -13.14
C THR A 305 7.45 -15.41 -11.63
N ALA A 306 6.71 -16.34 -11.01
CA ALA A 306 6.64 -16.52 -9.58
C ALA A 306 7.81 -17.40 -9.11
N GLU A 307 9.01 -16.82 -9.11
CA GLU A 307 10.22 -17.51 -8.65
C GLU A 307 10.20 -17.69 -7.13
N LEU A 308 10.52 -18.91 -6.67
CA LEU A 308 10.64 -19.24 -5.26
C LEU A 308 12.09 -19.01 -4.83
N ASN A 309 12.28 -18.12 -3.86
CA ASN A 309 13.58 -17.72 -3.33
C ASN A 309 14.57 -17.35 -4.46
N PRO A 310 14.25 -16.33 -5.28
CA PRO A 310 15.13 -15.88 -6.34
C PRO A 310 16.45 -15.38 -5.78
N ALA A 311 17.52 -15.41 -6.59
CA ALA A 311 18.80 -14.88 -6.16
C ALA A 311 18.69 -13.41 -5.73
N THR A 312 19.17 -13.11 -4.52
CA THR A 312 19.23 -11.75 -3.96
C THR A 312 20.61 -11.13 -4.22
N ASN A 313 20.69 -9.80 -4.14
CA ASN A 313 21.92 -9.03 -4.40
C ASN A 313 22.42 -8.31 -3.14
N ASP A 314 21.93 -8.71 -1.97
CA ASP A 314 22.28 -8.18 -0.64
C ASP A 314 23.51 -8.87 -0.03
#